data_AF-A0A0H4A6U2-F1
#
_entry.id   AF-A0A0H4A6U2-F1
#
_cell.length_a   1.000
_cell.length_b   1.000
_cell.length_c   1.000
_cell.angle_alpha   90.00
_cell.angle_beta   90.00
_cell.angle_gamma   90.00
#
_symmetry.space_group_name_H-M   'P 1'
#
loop_
_entity.id
_entity.type
_entity.pdbx_description
1 polymer ?
#
loop_
_entity_poly.entity_id
_entity_poly.type
_entity_poly.pdbx_seq_one_letter_code
_entity_poly.pdbx_strand_id
1 'polypeptide(L)'
;LEAEVELENGAVGSACVPSGASTGSREALELRDKDPGRYGGKGVLRAVENVNTRIRERLLGHDVEDQRALDDIMLKMDGTENKGNLGANAILGVSLAAAAAGTKARRT
;
A
#
# COMPACT_ATOMS: atom_id res chain seq x y z
N LEU A 1 6.07 1.26 5.90
CA LEU A 1 6.29 -0.10 5.35
C LEU A 1 6.86 0.05 3.95
N GLU A 2 7.57 -0.95 3.47
CA GLU A 2 8.00 -1.04 2.06
C GLU A 2 7.08 -1.99 1.31
N ALA A 3 6.74 -1.66 0.08
CA ALA A 3 5.99 -2.52 -0.83
C ALA A 3 6.74 -2.64 -2.16
N GLU A 4 6.58 -3.79 -2.81
CA GLU A 4 7.13 -4.09 -4.12
C GLU A 4 6.01 -4.60 -5.04
N VAL A 5 6.03 -4.19 -6.30
CA VAL A 5 5.11 -4.62 -7.35
C VAL A 5 5.94 -5.12 -8.52
N GLU A 6 5.72 -6.38 -8.88
CA GLU A 6 6.31 -7.05 -10.04
C GLU A 6 5.26 -7.20 -11.13
N LEU A 7 5.63 -6.86 -12.36
CA LEU A 7 4.79 -6.99 -13.55
C LEU A 7 5.14 -8.26 -14.33
N GLU A 8 4.23 -8.71 -15.20
CA GLU A 8 4.45 -9.92 -16.02
C GLU A 8 5.69 -9.86 -16.92
N ASN A 9 6.11 -8.65 -17.32
CA ASN A 9 7.33 -8.44 -18.11
C ASN A 9 8.61 -8.43 -17.27
N GLY A 10 8.54 -8.69 -15.96
CA GLY A 10 9.66 -8.71 -15.03
C GLY A 10 10.09 -7.35 -14.51
N ALA A 11 9.41 -6.25 -14.87
CA ALA A 11 9.70 -4.94 -14.28
C ALA A 11 9.20 -4.88 -12.82
N VAL A 12 10.08 -4.40 -11.92
CA VAL A 12 9.81 -4.36 -10.48
C VAL A 12 9.90 -2.94 -9.95
N GLY A 13 8.84 -2.42 -9.33
CA GLY A 13 8.81 -1.13 -8.65
C GLY A 13 8.72 -1.30 -7.13
N SER A 14 9.42 -0.46 -6.37
CA SER A 14 9.39 -0.48 -4.91
C SER A 14 9.17 0.92 -4.35
N ALA A 15 8.53 0.98 -3.17
CA ALA A 15 8.28 2.22 -2.47
C ALA A 15 8.27 2.03 -0.95
N CYS A 16 8.97 2.93 -0.24
CA CYS A 16 8.94 3.05 1.20
C CYS A 16 7.98 4.16 1.63
N VAL A 17 7.03 3.83 2.51
CA VAL A 17 6.07 4.81 3.03
C VAL A 17 6.61 5.48 4.30
N PRO A 18 6.73 6.83 4.32
CA PRO A 18 7.12 7.55 5.53
C PRO A 18 6.02 7.50 6.58
N SER A 19 6.37 7.75 7.84
CA SER A 19 5.41 7.85 8.93
C SER A 19 5.47 9.24 9.56
N GLY A 20 4.30 9.85 9.75
CA GLY A 20 4.14 11.13 10.45
C GLY A 20 3.70 10.92 11.90
N ALA A 21 4.07 11.86 12.78
CA ALA A 21 3.63 11.88 14.17
C ALA A 21 2.25 12.56 14.38
N SER A 22 1.60 12.97 13.29
CA SER A 22 0.39 13.79 13.35
C SER A 22 -0.79 13.02 13.93
N THR A 23 -1.59 13.72 14.74
CA THR A 23 -2.73 13.19 15.51
C THR A 23 -4.07 13.75 15.02
N GLY A 24 -4.07 14.36 13.83
CA GLY A 24 -5.27 14.93 13.24
C GLY A 24 -6.37 13.88 13.07
N SER A 25 -7.52 14.08 13.69
CA SER A 25 -8.66 13.14 13.64
C SER A 25 -9.26 12.94 12.24
N ARG A 26 -8.86 13.77 11.26
CA ARG A 26 -9.29 13.72 9.85
C ARG A 26 -8.21 13.19 8.91
N GLU A 27 -7.08 12.74 9.43
CA GLU A 27 -5.99 12.21 8.60
C GLU A 27 -6.22 10.73 8.24
N ALA A 28 -5.60 10.32 7.15
CA ALA A 28 -5.56 8.91 6.77
C ALA A 28 -4.78 8.13 7.84
N LEU A 29 -5.35 7.02 8.32
CA LEU A 29 -4.81 6.30 9.46
C LEU A 29 -3.73 5.31 9.04
N GLU A 30 -2.52 5.53 9.54
CA GLU A 30 -1.47 4.51 9.51
C GLU A 30 -1.88 3.32 10.39
N LEU A 31 -1.91 2.12 9.80
CA LEU A 31 -2.26 0.92 10.54
C LEU A 31 -1.03 0.38 11.29
N ARG A 32 -1.13 0.40 12.63
CA ARG A 32 -0.12 -0.10 13.58
C ARG A 32 -0.61 -1.38 14.27
N ASP A 33 0.33 -2.24 14.66
CA ASP A 33 0.08 -3.52 15.31
C ASP A 33 -0.45 -3.34 16.75
N LYS A 34 -0.04 -2.26 17.44
CA LYS A 34 -0.38 -1.98 18.85
C LYS A 34 0.06 -3.08 19.82
N ASP A 35 1.00 -3.93 19.42
CA ASP A 35 1.67 -4.91 20.27
C ASP A 35 2.86 -4.26 21.03
N PRO A 36 2.76 -4.05 22.36
CA PRO A 36 3.84 -3.42 23.13
C PRO A 36 5.15 -4.20 23.09
N GLY A 37 5.11 -5.52 22.88
CA GLY A 37 6.28 -6.39 22.79
C GLY A 37 7.11 -6.18 21.52
N ARG A 38 6.55 -5.50 20.51
CA ARG A 38 7.22 -5.22 19.22
C ARG A 38 7.24 -3.74 18.91
N TYR A 39 8.44 -3.16 18.97
CA TYR A 39 8.67 -1.73 18.71
C TYR A 39 7.78 -0.80 19.55
N GLY A 40 7.38 -1.22 20.76
CA GLY A 40 6.49 -0.44 21.63
C GLY A 40 5.12 -0.16 21.02
N GLY A 41 4.53 -1.13 20.31
CA GLY A 41 3.23 -0.98 19.65
C GLY A 41 3.30 -0.40 18.23
N LYS A 42 4.49 0.00 17.77
CA LYS A 42 4.68 0.70 16.48
C LYS A 42 4.93 -0.25 15.30
N GLY A 43 4.86 -1.56 15.50
CA GLY A 43 4.89 -2.54 14.41
C GLY A 43 3.80 -2.28 13.36
N VAL A 44 3.97 -2.81 12.15
CA VAL A 44 3.04 -2.63 11.01
C VAL A 44 2.75 -3.95 10.28
N LEU A 45 2.94 -5.09 10.93
CA LEU A 45 2.69 -6.41 10.30
C LEU A 45 1.26 -6.56 9.79
N ARG A 46 0.27 -5.98 10.46
CA ARG A 46 -1.12 -6.01 9.96
C ARG A 46 -1.28 -5.30 8.61
N ALA A 47 -0.57 -4.18 8.41
CA ALA A 47 -0.56 -3.49 7.13
C ALA A 47 0.17 -4.31 6.06
N VAL A 48 1.28 -4.97 6.43
CA VAL A 48 2.02 -5.88 5.54
C VAL A 48 1.17 -7.09 5.13
N GLU A 49 0.41 -7.67 6.06
CA GLU A 49 -0.54 -8.74 5.80
C GLU A 49 -1.60 -8.31 4.79
N ASN A 50 -2.18 -7.11 4.95
CA ASN A 50 -3.16 -6.56 4.02
C ASN A 50 -2.58 -6.38 2.60
N VAL A 51 -1.30 -5.99 2.47
CA VAL A 51 -0.61 -5.92 1.17
C VAL A 51 -0.49 -7.30 0.54
N ASN A 52 0.06 -8.27 1.29
CA ASN A 52 0.41 -9.59 0.75
C ASN A 52 -0.80 -10.49 0.48
N THR A 53 -1.95 -10.19 1.09
CA THR A 53 -3.20 -10.96 0.92
C THR A 53 -4.21 -10.14 0.12
N ARG A 54 -5.03 -9.33 0.80
CA ARG A 54 -6.21 -8.66 0.25
C ARG A 54 -5.89 -7.76 -0.95
N ILE A 55 -4.85 -6.92 -0.84
CA ILE A 55 -4.47 -6.01 -1.92
C ILE A 55 -3.89 -6.78 -3.09
N ARG A 56 -2.93 -7.68 -2.85
CA ARG A 56 -2.35 -8.53 -3.88
C ARG A 56 -3.43 -9.29 -4.66
N GLU A 57 -4.28 -10.04 -3.97
CA GLU A 57 -5.34 -10.83 -4.59
C GLU A 57 -6.27 -9.97 -5.46
N ARG A 58 -6.52 -8.73 -5.05
CA ARG A 58 -7.43 -7.85 -5.75
C ARG A 58 -6.81 -7.11 -6.94
N LEU A 59 -5.51 -6.87 -6.92
CA LEU A 59 -4.81 -6.11 -7.97
C LEU A 59 -4.15 -6.99 -9.04
N LEU A 60 -4.00 -8.30 -8.80
CA LEU A 60 -3.47 -9.22 -9.81
C LEU A 60 -4.30 -9.16 -11.10
N GLY A 61 -3.61 -9.08 -12.24
CA GLY A 61 -4.22 -8.99 -13.57
C GLY A 61 -4.70 -7.59 -13.98
N HIS A 62 -4.52 -6.57 -13.13
CA HIS A 62 -4.78 -5.19 -13.50
C HIS A 62 -3.56 -4.54 -14.18
N ASP A 63 -3.83 -3.66 -15.14
CA ASP A 63 -2.82 -2.89 -15.83
C ASP A 63 -2.22 -1.82 -14.89
N VAL A 64 -0.89 -1.78 -14.81
CA VAL A 64 -0.15 -0.80 -14.02
C VAL A 64 -0.24 0.61 -14.59
N GLU A 65 -0.57 0.76 -15.87
CA GLU A 65 -0.68 2.08 -16.51
C GLU A 65 -1.94 2.84 -16.07
N ASP A 66 -2.98 2.13 -15.64
CA ASP A 66 -4.20 2.73 -15.08
C ASP A 66 -4.08 2.94 -13.56
N GLN A 67 -3.18 3.84 -13.18
CA GLN A 67 -2.92 4.20 -11.79
C GLN A 67 -4.21 4.57 -11.04
N ARG A 68 -5.13 5.29 -11.70
CA ARG A 68 -6.40 5.71 -11.08
C ARG A 68 -7.28 4.51 -10.77
N ALA A 69 -7.40 3.55 -11.68
CA ALA A 69 -8.16 2.34 -11.41
C ALA A 69 -7.57 1.53 -10.25
N LEU A 70 -6.25 1.37 -10.18
CA LEU A 70 -5.59 0.67 -9.07
C LEU A 70 -5.88 1.34 -7.72
N ASP A 71 -5.73 2.67 -7.66
CA ASP A 71 -6.01 3.44 -6.46
C ASP A 71 -7.50 3.34 -6.06
N ASP A 72 -8.42 3.49 -7.01
CA ASP A 72 -9.86 3.37 -6.78
C ASP A 72 -10.26 1.99 -6.26
N ILE A 73 -9.64 0.92 -6.78
CA ILE A 73 -9.89 -0.45 -6.32
C ILE A 73 -9.49 -0.58 -4.85
N MET A 74 -8.30 -0.09 -4.47
CA MET A 74 -7.82 -0.13 -3.09
C MET A 74 -8.71 0.71 -2.16
N LEU A 75 -9.12 1.91 -2.59
CA LEU A 75 -10.00 2.79 -1.82
C LEU A 75 -11.38 2.16 -1.61
N LYS A 76 -11.99 1.60 -2.66
CA LYS A 76 -13.28 0.89 -2.58
C LYS A 76 -13.19 -0.35 -1.70
N MET A 77 -12.08 -1.08 -1.78
CA MET A 77 -11.86 -2.28 -0.97
C MET A 77 -11.65 -1.95 0.52
N ASP A 78 -11.01 -0.82 0.82
CA ASP A 78 -10.91 -0.33 2.20
C ASP A 78 -12.29 0.05 2.74
N GLY A 79 -13.07 0.81 1.97
CA GLY A 79 -14.45 1.16 2.30
C GLY A 79 -14.60 2.20 3.42
N THR A 80 -13.50 2.78 3.92
CA THR A 80 -13.54 3.84 4.94
C THR A 80 -12.98 5.15 4.38
N GLU A 81 -13.47 6.29 4.87
CA GLU A 81 -12.97 7.60 4.45
C GLU A 81 -11.48 7.81 4.81
N ASN A 82 -11.04 7.20 5.92
CA ASN A 82 -9.71 7.39 6.49
C ASN A 82 -8.73 6.25 6.19
N LYS A 83 -9.08 5.29 5.33
CA LYS A 83 -8.21 4.17 4.95
C LYS A 83 -7.85 3.25 6.13
N GLY A 84 -8.73 3.14 7.12
CA GLY A 84 -8.47 2.46 8.39
C GLY A 84 -8.51 0.92 8.33
N ASN A 85 -9.17 0.34 7.33
CA ASN A 85 -9.35 -1.12 7.23
C ASN A 85 -8.11 -1.81 6.64
N LEU A 86 -7.55 -1.24 5.58
CA LEU A 86 -6.32 -1.71 4.93
C LEU A 86 -5.09 -1.02 5.52
N GLY A 87 -5.23 0.22 5.97
CA GLY A 87 -4.14 1.09 6.39
C GLY A 87 -3.71 2.01 5.26
N ALA A 88 -3.68 3.32 5.54
CA ALA A 88 -3.21 4.32 4.59
C ALA A 88 -1.78 4.04 4.11
N ASN A 89 -0.94 3.49 5.00
CA ASN A 89 0.42 3.06 4.71
C ASN A 89 0.49 1.86 3.76
N ALA A 90 -0.48 0.94 3.78
CA ALA A 90 -0.53 -0.17 2.84
C ALA A 90 -0.92 0.34 1.44
N ILE A 91 -2.00 1.12 1.36
CA ILE A 91 -2.53 1.66 0.10
C ILE A 91 -1.49 2.55 -0.59
N LEU A 92 -0.89 3.49 0.14
CA LEU A 92 0.12 4.39 -0.42
C LEU A 92 1.37 3.64 -0.88
N GLY A 93 1.80 2.63 -0.14
CA GLY A 93 2.98 1.83 -0.48
C GLY A 93 2.80 1.12 -1.82
N VAL A 94 1.68 0.42 -1.99
CA VAL A 94 1.37 -0.28 -3.23
C VAL A 94 1.13 0.69 -4.39
N SER A 95 0.42 1.80 -4.15
CA SER A 95 0.17 2.86 -5.15
C SER A 95 1.47 3.41 -5.74
N LEU A 96 2.44 3.76 -4.90
CA LEU A 96 3.74 4.28 -5.35
C LEU A 96 4.62 3.19 -5.99
N ALA A 97 4.60 1.97 -5.47
CA ALA A 97 5.34 0.85 -6.05
C ALA A 97 4.84 0.49 -7.45
N ALA A 98 3.52 0.52 -7.67
CA ALA A 98 2.90 0.33 -8.99
C ALA A 98 3.37 1.41 -9.99
N ALA A 99 3.29 2.70 -9.61
CA ALA A 99 3.75 3.80 -10.46
C ALA A 99 5.25 3.66 -10.83
N ALA A 100 6.08 3.23 -9.86
CA ALA A 100 7.49 2.96 -10.09
C ALA A 100 7.72 1.78 -11.05
N ALA A 101 6.92 0.71 -10.93
CA ALA A 101 6.99 -0.47 -11.79
C ALA A 101 6.61 -0.10 -13.24
N GLY A 102 5.50 0.62 -13.43
CA GLY A 102 5.06 1.09 -14.75
C GLY A 102 6.09 2.00 -15.43
N THR A 103 6.76 2.87 -14.66
CA THR A 103 7.85 3.71 -15.20
C THR A 103 9.05 2.87 -15.68
N LYS A 104 9.39 1.80 -14.95
CA LYS A 104 10.50 0.90 -15.32
C LYS A 104 10.15 0.05 -16.54
N ALA A 105 8.92 -0.45 -16.64
CA ALA A 105 8.43 -1.19 -17.80
C ALA A 105 8.50 -0.41 -19.11
N ARG A 106 8.35 0.92 -19.07
CA ARG A 106 8.46 1.80 -20.25
C ARG A 106 9.92 2.09 -20.68
N ARG A 107 10.91 1.73 -19.87
CA ARG A 107 12.33 2.01 -20.13
C ARG A 107 13.08 0.83 -20.76
N THR A 108 12.42 -0.32 -20.86
CA THR A 108 12.90 -1.55 -21.52
C THR A 108 12.26 -1.69 -22.89
#